data_AF-A0A0W0ZI59-F1
#
_entry.id   AF-A0A0W0ZI59-F1
#
_cell.length_a   1.000
_cell.length_b   1.000
_cell.length_c   1.000
_cell.angle_alpha   90.00
_cell.angle_beta   90.00
_cell.angle_gamma   90.00
#
_symmetry.space_group_name_H-M   'P 1'
#
loop_
_entity.id
_entity.type
_entity.pdbx_description
1 polymer ?
#
loop_
_entity_poly.entity_id
_entity_poly.type
_entity_poly.pdbx_seq_one_letter_code
_entity_poly.pdbx_strand_id
1 'polypeptide(L)'
;MLDKRNGLIFHTILFIPFRHHLPKGDGTGRHNIRTILEESLEHEKQGLNLYHQLLHHSEKKSVLVEDFARKMIDEEEIHVGEIYKMLMSPETLQERYVGPWPTK
;
A
#
# COMPACT_ATOMS: atom_id res chain seq x y z
N MET A 1 -22.68 1.50 2.45
CA MET A 1 -22.23 0.74 1.26
C MET A 1 -20.71 0.73 1.32
N LEU A 2 -20.13 -0.27 1.99
CA LEU A 2 -18.68 -0.44 2.07
C LEU A 2 -18.22 -0.94 0.70
N ASP A 3 -17.33 -0.17 0.05
CA ASP A 3 -16.74 -0.51 -1.24
C ASP A 3 -16.06 -1.89 -1.13
N LYS A 4 -16.53 -2.88 -1.91
CA LYS A 4 -15.98 -4.24 -1.92
C LYS A 4 -14.52 -4.28 -2.38
N ARG A 5 -13.98 -3.17 -2.89
CA ARG A 5 -12.54 -3.00 -3.22
C ARG A 5 -11.66 -2.82 -1.98
N ASN A 6 -12.22 -2.36 -0.85
CA ASN A 6 -11.45 -2.11 0.38
C ASN A 6 -11.17 -3.38 1.21
N GLY A 7 -11.80 -4.51 0.88
CA GLY A 7 -11.63 -5.78 1.60
C GLY A 7 -10.41 -6.60 1.16
N LEU A 8 -9.84 -6.30 -0.01
CA LEU A 8 -8.67 -7.01 -0.56
C LEU A 8 -7.35 -6.51 0.05
N ILE A 9 -7.30 -5.23 0.42
CA ILE A 9 -6.11 -4.53 0.96
C ILE A 9 -5.62 -5.18 2.26
N PHE A 10 -6.56 -5.56 3.14
CA PHE A 10 -6.24 -6.24 4.39
C PHE A 10 -5.78 -7.69 4.19
N HIS A 11 -6.16 -8.33 3.07
CA HIS A 11 -5.77 -9.70 2.78
C HIS A 11 -4.34 -9.79 2.23
N THR A 12 -3.90 -8.81 1.44
CA THR A 12 -2.54 -8.79 0.87
C THR A 12 -1.48 -8.49 1.94
N ILE A 13 -1.72 -7.51 2.83
CA ILE A 13 -0.77 -7.16 3.91
C ILE A 13 -0.60 -8.32 4.92
N LEU A 14 -1.61 -9.18 5.11
CA LEU A 14 -1.55 -10.33 6.02
C LEU A 14 -1.06 -11.64 5.37
N PHE A 15 -0.85 -11.67 4.05
CA PHE A 15 -0.49 -12.88 3.30
C PHE A 15 0.81 -12.71 2.47
N ILE A 16 1.80 -11.95 2.97
CA ILE A 16 3.16 -11.92 2.39
C ILE A 16 3.99 -13.06 3.01
N PRO A 17 4.35 -14.13 2.28
CA PRO A 17 5.15 -15.23 2.80
C PRO A 17 6.64 -14.89 2.67
N PHE A 18 7.14 -13.89 3.41
CA PHE A 18 8.58 -13.69 3.59
C PHE A 18 8.90 -13.25 5.01
N ARG A 19 8.59 -14.13 5.97
CA ARG A 19 8.85 -13.94 7.39
C ARG A 19 10.22 -14.50 7.73
N HIS A 20 11.23 -13.64 7.87
CA HIS A 20 12.46 -14.00 8.60
C HIS A 20 12.92 -13.01 9.68
N HIS A 21 12.31 -11.84 9.84
CA HIS A 21 12.59 -10.97 10.98
C HIS A 21 11.38 -10.13 11.35
N LEU A 22 10.59 -10.59 12.32
CA LEU A 22 9.78 -9.66 13.10
C LEU A 22 10.70 -9.06 14.17
N PRO A 23 10.93 -7.73 14.21
CA PRO A 23 11.69 -7.13 15.30
C PRO A 23 10.98 -7.38 16.63
N LYS A 24 11.76 -7.74 17.66
CA LYS A 24 11.26 -8.01 19.01
C LYS A 24 10.68 -6.71 19.58
N GLY A 25 9.38 -6.73 19.89
CA GLY A 25 8.63 -5.55 20.31
C GLY A 25 9.13 -4.93 21.61
N ASP A 26 9.42 -3.64 21.57
CA ASP A 26 9.63 -2.76 22.70
C ASP A 26 8.42 -1.82 22.87
N GLY A 27 7.40 -2.32 23.58
CA GLY A 27 6.60 -1.51 24.50
C GLY A 27 5.72 -0.35 23.99
N THR A 28 5.59 -0.07 22.69
CA THR A 28 4.64 0.97 22.22
C THR A 28 3.89 0.50 20.96
N GLY A 29 2.62 0.13 21.11
CA GLY A 29 1.80 -0.42 20.00
C GLY A 29 1.70 0.49 18.78
N ARG A 30 1.92 1.81 18.92
CA ARG A 30 1.97 2.78 17.83
C ARG A 30 3.27 2.75 17.02
N HIS A 31 4.43 2.53 17.65
CA HIS A 31 5.68 2.34 16.91
C HIS A 31 5.67 1.02 16.15
N ASN A 32 5.13 -0.05 16.74
CA ASN A 32 5.05 -1.34 16.09
C ASN A 32 4.22 -1.29 14.79
N ILE A 33 3.05 -0.64 14.81
CA ILE A 33 2.21 -0.51 13.60
C ILE A 33 2.91 0.36 12.54
N ARG A 34 3.56 1.45 12.94
CA ARG A 34 4.30 2.30 11.99
C ARG A 34 5.44 1.54 11.32
N THR A 35 6.23 0.79 12.08
CA THR A 35 7.32 -0.04 11.56
C THR A 35 6.79 -1.08 10.58
N ILE A 36 5.69 -1.77 10.91
CA ILE A 36 5.07 -2.74 9.99
C ILE A 36 4.63 -2.05 8.68
N LEU A 37 4.01 -0.87 8.76
CA LEU A 37 3.59 -0.13 7.57
C LEU A 37 4.78 0.36 6.72
N GLU A 38 5.88 0.76 7.35
CA GLU A 38 7.12 1.13 6.66
C GLU A 38 7.76 -0.07 5.96
N GLU A 39 7.78 -1.24 6.62
CA GLU A 39 8.25 -2.50 6.03
C GLU A 39 7.36 -2.94 4.86
N SER A 40 6.04 -2.84 4.99
CA SER A 40 5.10 -3.09 3.90
C SER A 40 5.34 -2.14 2.73
N LEU A 41 5.55 -0.84 2.99
CA LEU A 41 5.79 0.16 1.94
C LEU A 41 7.04 -0.17 1.13
N GLU A 42 8.10 -0.61 1.79
CA GLU A 42 9.34 -1.01 1.12
C GLU A 42 9.10 -2.27 0.25
N HIS A 43 8.31 -3.21 0.73
CA HIS A 43 7.94 -4.40 -0.02
C HIS A 43 7.18 -4.05 -1.30
N GLU A 44 6.15 -3.19 -1.23
CA GLU A 44 5.38 -2.84 -2.43
C GLU A 44 6.22 -2.06 -3.45
N LYS A 45 7.18 -1.24 -3.00
CA LYS A 45 8.14 -0.58 -3.89
C LYS A 45 9.06 -1.58 -4.60
N GLN A 46 9.51 -2.62 -3.89
CA GLN A 46 10.29 -3.69 -4.49
C GLN A 46 9.46 -4.47 -5.51
N GLY A 47 8.19 -4.77 -5.20
CA GLY A 47 7.23 -5.36 -6.12
C GLY A 47 7.04 -4.53 -7.39
N LEU A 48 6.77 -3.23 -7.25
CA LEU A 48 6.68 -2.29 -8.37
C LEU A 48 7.92 -2.32 -9.27
N ASN A 49 9.11 -2.28 -8.67
CA ASN A 49 10.36 -2.35 -9.43
C ASN A 49 10.51 -3.66 -10.22
N LEU A 50 10.09 -4.80 -9.65
CA LEU A 50 10.08 -6.08 -10.34
C LEU A 50 9.07 -6.12 -11.48
N TYR A 51 7.86 -5.60 -11.28
CA TYR A 51 6.85 -5.57 -12.34
C TYR A 51 7.22 -4.60 -13.47
N HIS A 52 7.86 -3.46 -13.17
CA HIS A 52 8.41 -2.58 -14.20
C HIS A 52 9.52 -3.26 -15.03
N GLN A 53 10.42 -4.02 -14.37
CA GLN A 53 11.41 -4.83 -15.07
C GLN A 53 10.76 -5.91 -15.94
N LEU A 54 9.73 -6.59 -15.42
CA LEU A 54 8.98 -7.59 -16.17
C LEU A 54 8.33 -6.96 -17.41
N LEU A 55 7.67 -5.82 -17.26
CA LEU A 55 7.05 -5.07 -18.36
C LEU A 55 8.09 -4.75 -19.44
N HIS A 56 9.23 -4.18 -19.04
CA HIS A 56 10.33 -3.87 -19.96
C HIS A 56 10.88 -5.11 -20.67
N HIS A 57 11.06 -6.23 -19.96
CA HIS A 57 11.56 -7.46 -20.56
C HIS A 57 10.56 -8.17 -21.48
N SER A 58 9.27 -7.99 -21.21
CA SER A 58 8.15 -8.57 -21.97
C SER A 58 7.75 -7.77 -23.20
N GLU A 59 8.19 -6.51 -23.29
CA GLU A 59 7.87 -5.58 -24.37
C GLU A 59 8.14 -6.21 -25.74
N LYS A 60 7.11 -6.25 -26.59
CA LYS A 60 7.16 -6.79 -27.97
C LYS A 60 7.45 -8.30 -28.05
N LYS A 61 7.44 -9.01 -26.92
CA LYS A 61 7.59 -10.47 -26.87
C LYS A 61 6.30 -11.18 -26.51
N SER A 62 5.50 -10.61 -25.61
CA SER A 62 4.24 -11.22 -25.19
C SER A 62 3.27 -10.18 -24.64
N VAL A 63 2.23 -9.88 -25.42
CA VAL A 63 1.15 -8.96 -25.02
C VAL A 63 0.50 -9.41 -23.72
N LEU A 64 0.31 -10.72 -23.53
CA LEU A 64 -0.27 -11.27 -22.30
C LEU A 64 0.57 -10.93 -21.05
N VAL A 65 1.89 -10.98 -21.15
CA VAL A 65 2.78 -10.68 -20.02
C VAL A 65 2.85 -9.18 -19.76
N GLU A 66 2.78 -8.37 -20.82
CA GLU A 66 2.69 -6.91 -20.68
C GLU A 66 1.41 -6.51 -19.93
N ASP A 67 0.25 -7.05 -20.33
CA ASP A 67 -1.04 -6.77 -19.69
C ASP A 67 -1.05 -7.23 -18.22
N PHE A 68 -0.46 -8.39 -17.94
CA PHE A 68 -0.28 -8.87 -16.58
C PHE A 68 0.60 -7.90 -15.76
N ALA A 69 1.77 -7.51 -16.27
CA ALA A 69 2.68 -6.63 -15.57
C ALA A 69 2.06 -5.25 -15.30
N ARG A 70 1.32 -4.69 -16.27
CA ARG A 70 0.59 -3.41 -16.10
C ARG A 70 -0.47 -3.52 -15.01
N LYS A 71 -1.28 -4.58 -15.04
CA LYS A 71 -2.31 -4.82 -14.02
C LYS A 71 -1.69 -4.92 -12.63
N MET A 72 -0.59 -5.65 -12.48
CA MET A 72 0.10 -5.78 -11.19
C MET A 72 0.68 -4.43 -10.72
N ILE A 73 1.25 -3.62 -11.62
CA ILE A 73 1.71 -2.26 -11.28
C ILE A 73 0.55 -1.42 -10.74
N ASP A 74 -0.60 -1.41 -11.41
CA ASP A 74 -1.78 -0.67 -10.98
C ASP A 74 -2.25 -1.12 -9.57
N GLU A 75 -2.23 -2.43 -9.30
CA GLU A 75 -2.59 -2.99 -7.99
C GLU A 75 -1.61 -2.55 -6.89
N GLU A 76 -0.29 -2.61 -7.14
CA GLU A 76 0.70 -2.19 -6.13
C GLU A 76 0.71 -0.68 -5.89
N GLU A 77 0.43 0.15 -6.89
CA GLU A 77 0.28 1.60 -6.70
C GLU A 77 -0.89 1.94 -5.76
N ILE A 78 -1.98 1.16 -5.84
CA ILE A 78 -3.12 1.28 -4.93
C ILE A 78 -2.68 0.90 -3.50
N HIS A 79 -1.98 -0.22 -3.33
CA HIS A 79 -1.48 -0.66 -2.02
C HIS A 79 -0.55 0.38 -1.38
N VAL A 80 0.38 0.95 -2.16
CA VAL A 80 1.26 2.04 -1.72
C VAL A 80 0.44 3.24 -1.24
N GLY A 81 -0.57 3.65 -2.02
CA GLY A 81 -1.46 4.75 -1.65
C GLY A 81 -2.23 4.50 -0.35
N GLU A 82 -2.58 3.25 -0.07
CA GLU A 82 -3.29 2.85 1.15
C GLU A 82 -2.37 2.80 2.36
N ILE A 83 -1.15 2.28 2.22
CA ILE A 83 -0.13 2.33 3.27
C ILE A 83 0.18 3.78 3.62
N TYR A 84 0.31 4.68 2.63
CA TYR A 84 0.47 6.12 2.90
C TYR A 84 -0.71 6.72 3.65
N LYS A 85 -1.96 6.33 3.34
CA LYS A 85 -3.14 6.75 4.11
C LYS A 85 -3.09 6.24 5.55
N MET A 86 -2.58 5.03 5.78
CA MET A 86 -2.43 4.46 7.13
C MET A 86 -1.26 5.08 7.92
N LEU A 87 -0.20 5.55 7.23
CA LEU A 87 0.93 6.27 7.82
C LEU A 87 0.60 7.75 8.15
N MET A 88 -0.43 8.33 7.53
CA MET A 88 -0.91 9.67 7.87
C MET A 88 -1.49 9.68 9.29
N SER A 89 -0.88 10.44 10.20
CA SER A 89 -1.40 10.68 11.54
C SER A 89 -2.81 11.29 11.49
N PRO A 90 -3.72 10.98 12.44
CA PRO A 90 -5.08 11.56 12.47
C PRO A 90 -5.11 13.10 12.58
N GLU A 91 -3.99 13.74 12.93
CA GLU A 91 -3.84 15.19 13.07
C GLU A 91 -3.86 15.93 11.72
N THR A 92 -3.37 15.32 10.64
CA THR A 92 -3.36 15.96 9.30
C THR A 92 -4.71 15.88 8.57
N LEU A 93 -5.65 15.05 9.04
CA LEU A 93 -7.02 14.99 8.51
C LEU A 93 -7.94 16.05 9.12
N GLN A 94 -7.53 16.71 10.21
CA GLN A 94 -8.30 17.82 10.80
C GLN A 94 -8.06 19.17 10.10
N GLU A 95 -6.94 19.33 9.40
CA GLU A 95 -6.59 20.60 8.73
C GLU A 95 -7.39 20.85 7.43
N ARG A 96 -8.17 19.86 6.96
CA ARG A 96 -9.18 20.05 5.90
C ARG A 96 -10.57 20.44 6.43
N TYR A 97 -10.75 20.59 7.75
CA TYR A 97 -11.98 21.10 8.34
C TYR A 97 -11.88 22.61 8.59
N VAL A 98 -12.03 23.40 7.52
CA VAL A 98 -12.13 24.87 7.62
C VAL A 98 -13.57 25.29 7.98
N GLY A 99 -13.85 25.36 9.28
CA GLY A 99 -14.93 26.14 9.88
C GLY A 99 -16.34 25.52 9.93
N PRO A 100 -17.21 25.98 10.85
CA PRO A 100 -18.61 25.57 10.89
C PRO A 100 -19.40 26.15 9.70
N TRP A 101 -20.39 25.38 9.22
CA TRP A 101 -21.31 25.76 8.14
C TRP A 101 -21.92 27.16 8.37
N PRO A 102 -22.11 27.98 7.32
CA PRO A 102 -22.82 29.24 7.47
C PRO A 102 -24.27 28.96 7.89
N THR A 103 -24.59 29.27 9.14
CA THR A 103 -25.98 29.40 9.56
C THR A 103 -26.55 30.66 8.92
N LYS A 104 -27.74 30.50 8.33
CA LYS A 104 -28.47 31.52 7.56
C LYS A 104 -28.57 32.87 8.25
#